data_AF-A0A1J4TZV6-F1
#
_entry.id   AF-A0A1J4TZV6-F1
#
_cell.length_a   1.000
_cell.length_b   1.000
_cell.length_c   1.000
_cell.angle_alpha   90.00
_cell.angle_beta   90.00
_cell.angle_gamma   90.00
#
_symmetry.space_group_name_H-M   'P 1'
#
loop_
_entity.id
_entity.type
_entity.pdbx_description
1 polymer ?
#
loop_
_entity_poly.entity_id
_entity_poly.type
_entity_poly.pdbx_seq_one_letter_code
_entity_poly.pdbx_strand_id
1 'polypeptide(L)'
;MNKIVFSLFLLLSIFAFTAGGCSDKVDKGSKVGDTEADNYDVSKDTQRDMSIQEYNIQERKKLATVRFACDTIALMEYVLANYPEGTYLVDFDRTFTYNIPKSAVIYQKNNEGQYVFGIIAKSWSHDPRLIEMKNIVGYDASYIDLDSTELGTAFFYLTLFKGNEKENTFDTLWEAGIPSHGGFNNLTLEKWEKKKMPYVKANFHYAQGIGHFDYNFFFVDGMLKKPHLLLTYEGINFKRIMTDANGDKYPDYIEFKYLDTGERITVLDSVTFIWKDTCYFNTRNPKQFRYY
;
A
#
# COMPACT_ATOMS: atom_id res chain seq x y z
N MET A 1 -27.53 -11.40 -65.50
CA MET A 1 -26.68 -12.00 -64.45
C MET A 1 -25.87 -10.90 -63.80
N ASN A 2 -26.25 -10.42 -62.59
CA ASN A 2 -25.44 -9.60 -61.66
C ASN A 2 -26.23 -8.89 -60.53
N LYS A 3 -27.54 -9.15 -60.33
CA LYS A 3 -28.26 -8.66 -59.14
C LYS A 3 -28.74 -9.75 -58.17
N ILE A 4 -28.89 -11.00 -58.65
CA ILE A 4 -29.35 -12.13 -57.81
C ILE A 4 -28.20 -12.71 -56.98
N VAL A 5 -26.98 -12.75 -57.52
CA VAL A 5 -25.79 -13.29 -56.82
C VAL A 5 -25.34 -12.36 -55.67
N PHE A 6 -25.52 -11.04 -55.83
CA PHE A 6 -25.17 -10.07 -54.79
C PHE A 6 -26.16 -10.08 -53.62
N SER A 7 -27.45 -10.33 -53.88
CA SER A 7 -28.47 -10.43 -52.84
C SER A 7 -28.35 -11.72 -52.00
N LEU A 8 -27.82 -12.80 -52.60
CA LEU A 8 -27.58 -14.06 -51.88
C LEU A 8 -26.36 -13.96 -50.93
N PHE A 9 -25.34 -13.18 -51.31
CA PHE A 9 -24.16 -12.95 -50.47
C PHE A 9 -24.45 -12.06 -49.26
N LEU A 10 -25.33 -11.05 -49.42
CA LEU A 10 -25.73 -10.18 -48.31
C LEU A 10 -26.57 -10.93 -47.25
N LEU A 11 -27.46 -11.82 -47.69
CA LEU A 11 -28.29 -12.65 -46.80
C LEU A 11 -27.47 -13.71 -46.02
N LEU A 12 -26.40 -14.27 -46.62
CA LEU A 12 -25.50 -15.18 -45.90
C LEU A 12 -24.61 -14.46 -44.87
N SER A 13 -24.25 -13.20 -45.12
CA SER A 13 -23.43 -12.41 -44.19
C SER A 13 -24.18 -11.93 -42.94
N ILE A 14 -25.51 -11.78 -43.02
CA ILE A 14 -26.35 -11.41 -41.87
C ILE A 14 -26.67 -12.64 -41.00
N PHE A 15 -26.71 -13.85 -41.57
CA PHE A 15 -26.95 -15.08 -40.82
C PHE A 15 -25.72 -15.58 -40.03
N ALA A 16 -24.51 -15.15 -40.40
CA ALA A 16 -23.27 -15.50 -39.70
C ALA A 16 -22.95 -14.61 -38.48
N PHE A 17 -23.69 -13.51 -38.27
CA PHE A 17 -23.46 -12.58 -37.15
C PHE A 17 -24.45 -12.74 -35.98
N THR A 18 -25.44 -13.64 -36.07
CA THR A 18 -26.43 -13.86 -35.00
C THR A 18 -26.35 -15.24 -34.35
N ALA A 19 -25.29 -16.02 -34.60
CA ALA A 19 -25.09 -17.37 -34.05
C ALA A 19 -23.82 -17.51 -33.19
N GLY A 20 -23.41 -16.43 -32.51
CA GLY A 20 -22.27 -16.41 -31.57
C GLY A 20 -22.58 -15.81 -30.20
N GLY A 21 -23.86 -15.63 -29.86
CA GLY A 21 -24.28 -15.21 -28.53
C GLY A 21 -24.69 -16.42 -27.69
N CYS A 22 -23.84 -16.88 -26.78
CA CYS A 22 -24.28 -17.70 -25.65
C CYS A 22 -25.24 -16.87 -24.81
N SER A 23 -26.53 -17.04 -25.05
CA SER A 23 -27.58 -16.66 -24.11
C SER A 23 -27.86 -17.88 -23.25
N ASP A 24 -27.13 -18.03 -22.15
CA ASP A 24 -27.54 -18.94 -21.11
C ASP A 24 -28.79 -18.36 -20.46
N LYS A 25 -29.91 -18.96 -20.83
CA LYS A 25 -31.20 -18.78 -20.19
C LYS A 25 -31.04 -19.18 -18.73
N VAL A 26 -31.30 -18.23 -17.85
CA VAL A 26 -31.54 -18.49 -16.42
C VAL A 26 -32.82 -19.30 -16.32
N ASP A 27 -32.68 -20.63 -16.31
CA ASP A 27 -33.76 -21.54 -15.94
C ASP A 27 -33.89 -21.55 -14.42
N LYS A 28 -34.99 -20.97 -13.95
CA LYS A 28 -35.46 -21.09 -12.58
C LYS A 28 -35.92 -22.53 -12.33
N GLY A 29 -35.18 -23.22 -11.47
CA GLY A 29 -35.74 -24.24 -10.57
C GLY A 29 -35.78 -25.67 -11.11
N SER A 30 -34.75 -26.44 -10.76
CA SER A 30 -34.96 -27.82 -10.31
C SER A 30 -34.15 -28.05 -9.04
N LYS A 31 -34.89 -28.23 -7.93
CA LYS A 31 -34.37 -28.59 -6.62
C LYS A 31 -33.78 -29.99 -6.69
N VAL A 32 -32.46 -30.11 -6.56
CA VAL A 32 -31.79 -31.35 -6.17
C VAL A 32 -30.58 -30.99 -5.31
N GLY A 33 -30.65 -31.37 -4.03
CA GLY A 33 -29.50 -31.46 -3.13
C GLY A 33 -29.20 -30.20 -2.30
N ASP A 34 -29.91 -30.02 -1.19
CA ASP A 34 -29.43 -29.20 -0.07
C ASP A 34 -28.12 -29.82 0.44
N THR A 35 -26.99 -29.28 -0.01
CA THR A 35 -25.66 -29.55 0.53
C THR A 35 -24.96 -28.21 0.67
N GLU A 36 -24.72 -27.82 1.91
CA GLU A 36 -23.88 -26.75 2.51
C GLU A 36 -22.77 -26.08 1.64
N ALA A 37 -23.05 -25.64 0.42
CA ALA A 37 -22.05 -25.03 -0.49
C ALA A 37 -22.29 -23.53 -0.73
N ASP A 38 -23.39 -22.95 -0.25
CA ASP A 38 -23.77 -21.55 -0.50
C ASP A 38 -23.25 -20.54 0.56
N ASN A 39 -22.38 -20.97 1.48
CA ASN A 39 -21.84 -20.11 2.55
C ASN A 39 -20.30 -20.17 2.69
N TYR A 40 -19.57 -20.58 1.65
CA TYR A 40 -18.10 -20.53 1.67
C TYR A 40 -17.60 -19.14 1.28
N ASP A 41 -17.21 -18.37 2.29
CA ASP A 41 -16.65 -17.02 2.13
C ASP A 41 -15.13 -17.09 1.98
N VAL A 42 -14.65 -16.98 0.73
CA VAL A 42 -13.22 -17.01 0.37
C VAL A 42 -12.42 -15.95 1.11
N SER A 43 -13.04 -14.82 1.46
CA SER A 43 -12.35 -13.72 2.15
C SER A 43 -11.92 -14.09 3.58
N LYS A 44 -12.40 -15.21 4.13
CA LYS A 44 -12.10 -15.67 5.50
C LYS A 44 -11.28 -16.97 5.54
N ASP A 45 -10.91 -17.52 4.39
CA ASP A 45 -10.17 -18.79 4.33
C ASP A 45 -8.66 -18.56 4.50
N THR A 46 -8.21 -18.69 5.75
CA THR A 46 -6.82 -18.47 6.12
C THR A 46 -5.89 -19.58 5.65
N GLN A 47 -6.35 -20.83 5.60
CA GLN A 47 -5.55 -21.95 5.10
C GLN A 47 -5.25 -21.79 3.62
N ARG A 48 -6.26 -21.41 2.84
CA ARG A 48 -6.10 -21.14 1.42
C ARG A 48 -5.16 -19.95 1.20
N ASP A 49 -5.32 -18.86 1.94
CA ASP A 49 -4.43 -17.72 1.84
C ASP A 49 -2.97 -18.09 2.13
N MET A 50 -2.71 -18.78 3.25
CA MET A 50 -1.38 -19.28 3.59
C MET A 50 -0.78 -20.14 2.48
N SER A 51 -1.57 -21.07 1.90
CA SER A 51 -1.11 -21.91 0.80
C SER A 51 -0.71 -21.10 -0.45
N ILE A 52 -1.43 -20.01 -0.73
CA ILE A 52 -1.12 -19.10 -1.83
C ILE A 52 0.16 -18.33 -1.54
N GLN A 53 0.34 -17.86 -0.31
CA GLN A 53 1.57 -17.18 0.11
C GLN A 53 2.78 -18.10 0.00
N GLU A 54 2.68 -19.33 0.51
CA GLU A 54 3.74 -20.34 0.39
C GLU A 54 4.08 -20.64 -1.06
N TYR A 55 3.06 -20.87 -1.90
CA TYR A 55 3.25 -21.10 -3.33
C TYR A 55 4.00 -19.94 -4.00
N ASN A 56 3.58 -18.70 -3.74
CA ASN A 56 4.22 -17.50 -4.29
C ASN A 56 5.68 -17.36 -3.83
N ILE A 57 5.98 -17.69 -2.57
CA ILE A 57 7.35 -17.71 -2.05
C ILE A 57 8.19 -18.77 -2.79
N GLN A 58 7.65 -19.98 -3.00
CA GLN A 58 8.37 -21.04 -3.73
C GLN A 58 8.62 -20.67 -5.20
N GLU A 59 7.66 -20.02 -5.87
CA GLU A 59 7.87 -19.50 -7.22
C GLU A 59 8.95 -18.42 -7.24
N ARG A 60 8.95 -17.48 -6.28
CA ARG A 60 10.03 -16.48 -6.15
C ARG A 60 11.39 -17.13 -5.90
N LYS A 61 11.47 -18.23 -5.16
CA LYS A 61 12.72 -19.00 -4.97
C LYS A 61 13.24 -19.59 -6.29
N LYS A 62 12.35 -20.14 -7.12
CA LYS A 62 12.72 -20.70 -8.44
C LYS A 62 13.23 -19.62 -9.40
N LEU A 63 12.66 -18.43 -9.32
CA LEU A 63 13.01 -17.29 -10.18
C LEU A 63 14.23 -16.50 -9.67
N ALA A 64 14.62 -16.67 -8.40
CA ALA A 64 15.72 -15.92 -7.80
C ALA A 64 17.08 -16.37 -8.35
N THR A 65 17.79 -15.45 -8.99
CA THR A 65 19.13 -15.70 -9.54
C THR A 65 20.24 -15.55 -8.50
N VAL A 66 20.03 -14.73 -7.47
CA VAL A 66 20.98 -14.47 -6.39
C VAL A 66 20.24 -14.55 -5.05
N ARG A 67 20.83 -15.29 -4.11
CA ARG A 67 20.36 -15.43 -2.72
C ARG A 67 21.49 -15.06 -1.78
N PHE A 68 21.17 -14.41 -0.67
CA PHE A 68 22.11 -14.09 0.40
C PHE A 68 21.42 -14.22 1.75
N ALA A 69 22.19 -14.29 2.84
CA ALA A 69 21.62 -14.42 4.18
C ALA A 69 20.74 -13.20 4.50
N CYS A 70 19.59 -13.45 5.13
CA CYS A 70 18.58 -12.44 5.46
C CYS A 70 18.10 -11.64 4.23
N ASP A 71 17.94 -12.31 3.09
CA ASP A 71 17.35 -11.72 1.89
C ASP A 71 15.82 -11.57 1.97
N THR A 72 15.21 -11.04 0.89
CA THR A 72 13.79 -10.70 0.87
C THR A 72 12.91 -11.93 0.98
N ILE A 73 13.35 -13.04 0.39
CA ILE A 73 12.61 -14.30 0.45
C ILE A 73 12.64 -14.85 1.87
N ALA A 74 13.80 -14.84 2.54
CA ALA A 74 13.90 -15.22 3.94
C ALA A 74 13.01 -14.33 4.82
N LEU A 75 12.90 -13.03 4.52
CA LEU A 75 12.01 -12.13 5.23
C LEU A 75 10.52 -12.48 5.01
N MET A 76 10.13 -12.84 3.79
CA MET A 76 8.76 -13.32 3.52
C MET A 76 8.43 -14.59 4.31
N GLU A 77 9.35 -15.55 4.34
CA GLU A 77 9.21 -16.78 5.12
C GLU A 77 9.10 -16.47 6.62
N TYR A 78 9.92 -15.54 7.10
CA TYR A 78 9.86 -15.09 8.48
C TYR A 78 8.51 -14.43 8.82
N VAL A 79 8.01 -13.54 7.96
CA VAL A 79 6.71 -12.89 8.16
C VAL A 79 5.60 -13.94 8.20
N LEU A 80 5.55 -14.84 7.22
CA LEU A 80 4.56 -15.90 7.16
C LEU A 80 4.58 -16.81 8.40
N ALA A 81 5.75 -17.10 8.95
CA ALA A 81 5.89 -18.00 10.10
C ALA A 81 5.67 -17.33 11.46
N ASN A 82 5.86 -16.01 11.59
CA ASN A 82 5.90 -15.32 12.88
C ASN A 82 4.82 -14.25 13.06
N TYR A 83 4.11 -13.86 12.00
CA TYR A 83 3.03 -12.88 12.07
C TYR A 83 1.65 -13.57 11.99
N PRO A 84 0.58 -12.92 12.48
CA PRO A 84 -0.77 -13.45 12.34
C PRO A 84 -1.17 -13.66 10.88
N GLU A 85 -2.08 -14.61 10.65
CA GLU A 85 -2.70 -14.87 9.35
C GLU A 85 -3.28 -13.56 8.75
N GLY A 86 -3.22 -13.41 7.43
CA GLY A 86 -3.58 -12.15 6.76
C GLY A 86 -2.54 -11.03 6.91
N THR A 87 -1.30 -11.38 7.29
CA THR A 87 -0.17 -10.46 7.26
C THR A 87 0.68 -10.68 6.02
N TYR A 88 1.11 -9.59 5.37
CA TYR A 88 1.92 -9.63 4.17
C TYR A 88 3.08 -8.65 4.23
N LEU A 89 4.23 -9.06 3.68
CA LEU A 89 5.26 -8.12 3.24
C LEU A 89 4.78 -7.47 1.94
N VAL A 90 4.58 -6.16 1.98
CA VAL A 90 3.98 -5.39 0.89
C VAL A 90 4.92 -5.30 -0.30
N ASP A 91 4.37 -5.32 -1.51
CA ASP A 91 5.11 -5.06 -2.75
C ASP A 91 4.94 -3.60 -3.20
N PHE A 92 5.93 -3.06 -3.92
CA PHE A 92 5.82 -1.80 -4.62
C PHE A 92 4.76 -1.84 -5.71
N ASP A 93 4.20 -0.68 -6.01
CA ASP A 93 3.32 -0.51 -7.15
C ASP A 93 4.03 -0.89 -8.46
N ARG A 94 3.28 -1.54 -9.34
CA ARG A 94 3.82 -2.07 -10.59
C ARG A 94 4.08 -0.91 -11.54
N THR A 95 5.35 -0.72 -11.90
CA THR A 95 5.71 0.23 -12.96
C THR A 95 5.17 -0.20 -14.34
N PHE A 96 5.04 -1.51 -14.61
CA PHE A 96 4.57 -2.04 -15.90
C PHE A 96 3.70 -3.29 -15.70
N THR A 97 2.77 -3.55 -16.61
CA THR A 97 1.82 -4.69 -16.50
C THR A 97 2.50 -6.05 -16.31
N TYR A 98 3.70 -6.25 -16.89
CA TYR A 98 4.41 -7.53 -16.90
C TYR A 98 5.59 -7.62 -15.93
N ASN A 99 5.88 -6.58 -15.14
CA ASN A 99 6.98 -6.67 -14.20
C ASN A 99 6.59 -7.50 -12.97
N ILE A 100 7.56 -8.25 -12.44
CA ILE A 100 7.38 -8.93 -11.16
C ILE A 100 7.41 -7.85 -10.07
N PRO A 101 6.37 -7.73 -9.22
CA PRO A 101 6.36 -6.78 -8.13
C PRO A 101 7.56 -7.00 -7.21
N LYS A 102 8.28 -5.93 -6.92
CA LYS A 102 9.40 -5.96 -5.98
C LYS A 102 8.86 -5.65 -4.59
N SER A 103 9.35 -6.37 -3.58
CA SER A 103 8.91 -6.13 -2.21
C SER A 103 9.41 -4.80 -1.67
N ALA A 104 8.59 -4.16 -0.85
CA ALA A 104 8.82 -2.86 -0.26
C ALA A 104 9.81 -2.93 0.89
N VAL A 105 11.06 -3.23 0.54
CA VAL A 105 12.17 -3.41 1.48
C VAL A 105 13.34 -2.49 1.18
N ILE A 106 13.99 -2.00 2.23
CA ILE A 106 15.26 -1.26 2.14
C ILE A 106 16.28 -1.93 3.05
N TYR A 107 17.38 -2.36 2.43
CA TYR A 107 18.52 -2.94 3.15
C TYR A 107 19.45 -1.83 3.64
N GLN A 108 19.88 -1.94 4.90
CA GLN A 108 20.94 -1.15 5.50
C GLN A 108 21.94 -2.09 6.15
N LYS A 109 23.21 -1.97 5.80
CA LYS A 109 24.28 -2.75 6.44
C LYS A 109 25.25 -1.81 7.12
N ASN A 110 25.55 -2.08 8.38
CA ASN A 110 26.59 -1.40 9.13
C ASN A 110 27.49 -2.43 9.82
N ASN A 111 28.44 -1.96 10.63
CA ASN A 111 29.37 -2.84 11.35
C ASN A 111 28.70 -3.75 12.39
N GLU A 112 27.48 -3.43 12.83
CA GLU A 112 26.72 -4.17 13.84
C GLU A 112 25.81 -5.25 13.23
N GLY A 113 25.55 -5.19 11.93
CA GLY A 113 24.77 -6.20 11.21
C GLY A 113 24.00 -5.67 10.02
N GLN A 114 23.14 -6.53 9.48
CA GLN A 114 22.20 -6.21 8.41
C GLN A 114 20.82 -5.90 8.99
N TYR A 115 20.31 -4.74 8.61
CA TYR A 115 18.99 -4.25 8.97
C TYR A 115 18.12 -4.15 7.72
N VAL A 116 16.84 -4.43 7.87
CA VAL A 116 15.88 -4.38 6.77
C VAL A 116 14.67 -3.58 7.24
N PHE A 117 14.38 -2.47 6.56
CA PHE A 117 13.07 -1.86 6.65
C PHE A 117 12.12 -2.60 5.72
N GLY A 118 10.93 -2.95 6.19
CA GLY A 118 9.88 -3.53 5.39
C GLY A 118 8.54 -2.88 5.68
N ILE A 119 7.68 -2.80 4.67
CA ILE A 119 6.28 -2.43 4.88
C ILE A 119 5.48 -3.71 5.09
N ILE A 120 4.84 -3.80 6.25
CA ILE A 120 3.96 -4.90 6.62
C ILE A 120 2.52 -4.39 6.56
N ALA A 121 1.65 -5.13 5.86
CA ALA A 121 0.21 -4.90 5.91
C ALA A 121 -0.43 -6.05 6.69
N LYS A 122 -1.29 -5.70 7.64
CA LYS A 122 -2.02 -6.65 8.47
C LYS A 122 -3.52 -6.46 8.24
N SER A 123 -4.26 -7.55 8.11
CA SER A 123 -5.71 -7.53 8.26
C SER A 123 -6.11 -6.96 9.62
N TRP A 124 -7.24 -6.26 9.66
CA TRP A 124 -7.78 -5.78 10.92
C TRP A 124 -8.16 -6.94 11.84
N SER A 125 -7.64 -6.97 13.06
CA SER A 125 -7.88 -8.07 14.01
C SER A 125 -9.35 -8.26 14.42
N HIS A 126 -10.20 -7.25 14.22
CA HIS A 126 -11.63 -7.31 14.53
C HIS A 126 -12.51 -7.61 13.31
N ASP A 127 -11.91 -7.69 12.12
CA ASP A 127 -12.59 -8.09 10.89
C ASP A 127 -12.12 -9.49 10.50
N PRO A 128 -13.01 -10.47 10.33
CA PRO A 128 -12.62 -11.81 9.89
C PRO A 128 -12.05 -11.85 8.46
N ARG A 129 -12.15 -10.75 7.69
CA ARG A 129 -11.76 -10.71 6.28
C ARG A 129 -10.27 -10.45 6.09
N LEU A 130 -9.68 -11.27 5.22
CA LEU A 130 -8.31 -11.16 4.77
C LEU A 130 -8.14 -10.02 3.77
N ILE A 131 -7.01 -9.35 3.84
CA ILE A 131 -6.62 -8.33 2.87
C ILE A 131 -5.98 -9.02 1.66
N GLU A 132 -6.12 -8.44 0.48
CA GLU A 132 -5.41 -8.91 -0.71
C GLU A 132 -4.43 -7.83 -1.17
N MET A 133 -3.19 -8.21 -1.49
CA MET A 133 -2.13 -7.27 -1.88
C MET A 133 -2.54 -6.32 -3.03
N LYS A 134 -3.28 -6.84 -4.02
CA LYS A 134 -3.76 -6.07 -5.18
C LYS A 134 -4.77 -4.96 -4.81
N ASN A 135 -5.42 -5.05 -3.64
CA ASN A 135 -6.44 -4.10 -3.21
C ASN A 135 -5.86 -3.01 -2.30
N ILE A 136 -4.57 -3.08 -1.96
CA ILE A 136 -3.93 -2.16 -1.01
C ILE A 136 -2.72 -1.41 -1.64
N VAL A 137 -2.21 -1.91 -2.76
CA VAL A 137 -1.10 -1.33 -3.54
C VAL A 137 -1.61 -0.69 -4.82
N GLY A 138 -1.07 0.48 -5.16
CA GLY A 138 -1.31 1.17 -6.42
C GLY A 138 -2.45 2.18 -6.40
N TYR A 139 -2.59 2.94 -7.49
CA TYR A 139 -3.52 4.08 -7.56
C TYR A 139 -4.98 3.67 -7.30
N ASP A 140 -5.44 2.57 -7.90
CA ASP A 140 -6.83 2.10 -7.75
C ASP A 140 -7.16 1.70 -6.31
N ALA A 141 -6.18 1.16 -5.58
CA ALA A 141 -6.31 0.83 -4.17
C ALA A 141 -6.44 2.08 -3.26
N SER A 142 -6.12 3.28 -3.75
CA SER A 142 -6.27 4.50 -2.94
C SER A 142 -7.72 5.00 -2.83
N TYR A 143 -8.66 4.38 -3.56
CA TYR A 143 -10.09 4.62 -3.39
C TYR A 143 -10.71 3.82 -2.23
N ILE A 144 -9.93 3.01 -1.51
CA ILE A 144 -10.44 2.11 -0.45
C ILE A 144 -11.25 2.83 0.64
N ASP A 145 -10.92 4.09 0.94
CA ASP A 145 -11.66 4.88 1.93
C ASP A 145 -13.03 5.39 1.42
N LEU A 146 -13.23 5.40 0.09
CA LEU A 146 -14.51 5.74 -0.54
C LEU A 146 -15.34 4.51 -0.84
N ASP A 147 -14.68 3.41 -1.19
CA ASP A 147 -15.34 2.17 -1.52
C ASP A 147 -15.58 1.37 -0.24
N SER A 148 -16.76 1.57 0.35
CA SER A 148 -17.25 0.75 1.47
C SER A 148 -17.63 -0.63 0.92
N THR A 149 -16.66 -1.42 0.52
CA THR A 149 -16.92 -2.74 -0.05
C THR A 149 -16.14 -3.78 0.72
N GLU A 150 -16.86 -4.83 1.10
CA GLU A 150 -16.57 -6.28 1.10
C GLU A 150 -15.12 -6.80 1.22
N LEU A 151 -14.09 -6.04 0.88
CA LEU A 151 -12.67 -6.31 1.00
C LEU A 151 -12.18 -6.05 2.44
N GLY A 152 -11.26 -6.87 2.95
CA GLY A 152 -10.67 -6.67 4.27
C GLY A 152 -9.97 -5.32 4.40
N THR A 153 -9.99 -4.72 5.60
CA THR A 153 -9.29 -3.45 5.87
C THR A 153 -7.83 -3.71 6.23
N ALA A 154 -6.91 -3.06 5.52
CA ALA A 154 -5.48 -3.16 5.79
C ALA A 154 -4.99 -2.08 6.76
N PHE A 155 -4.11 -2.49 7.66
CA PHE A 155 -3.31 -1.61 8.50
C PHE A 155 -1.85 -1.75 8.12
N PHE A 156 -1.25 -0.66 7.69
CA PHE A 156 0.15 -0.63 7.27
C PHE A 156 1.08 -0.29 8.44
N TYR A 157 2.25 -0.89 8.43
CA TYR A 157 3.31 -0.68 9.40
C TYR A 157 4.65 -0.58 8.67
N LEU A 158 5.44 0.44 9.01
CA LEU A 158 6.88 0.40 8.76
C LEU A 158 7.51 -0.41 9.88
N THR A 159 8.23 -1.47 9.52
CA THR A 159 8.86 -2.38 10.47
C THR A 159 10.37 -2.43 10.23
N LEU A 160 11.15 -2.37 11.30
CA LEU A 160 12.59 -2.60 11.25
C LEU A 160 12.92 -4.02 11.74
N PHE A 161 13.58 -4.77 10.88
CA PHE A 161 14.10 -6.10 11.18
C PHE A 161 15.63 -6.06 11.30
N LYS A 162 16.16 -6.87 12.20
CA LYS A 162 17.60 -7.19 12.28
C LYS A 162 17.80 -8.62 11.79
N GLY A 163 18.64 -8.80 10.78
CA GLY A 163 18.99 -10.11 10.26
C GLY A 163 20.09 -10.78 11.10
N ASN A 164 19.88 -12.05 11.46
CA ASN A 164 20.93 -12.92 11.97
C ASN A 164 21.50 -13.76 10.81
N GLU A 165 22.61 -13.31 10.24
CA GLU A 165 23.21 -13.92 9.04
C GLU A 165 23.62 -15.40 9.23
N LYS A 166 23.89 -15.84 10.47
CA LYS A 166 24.31 -17.22 10.75
C LYS A 166 23.16 -18.20 10.71
N GLU A 167 22.01 -17.79 11.24
CA GLU A 167 20.80 -18.62 11.35
C GLU A 167 19.81 -18.34 10.24
N ASN A 168 20.06 -17.30 9.43
CA ASN A 168 19.15 -16.80 8.39
C ASN A 168 17.75 -16.45 8.95
N THR A 169 17.72 -15.93 10.18
CA THR A 169 16.51 -15.51 10.89
C THR A 169 16.47 -14.00 11.02
N PHE A 170 15.33 -13.48 11.50
CA PHE A 170 15.14 -12.06 11.76
C PHE A 170 14.63 -11.83 13.18
N ASP A 171 15.04 -10.71 13.76
CA ASP A 171 14.43 -10.13 14.95
C ASP A 171 13.66 -8.88 14.56
N THR A 172 12.40 -8.76 14.99
CA THR A 172 11.63 -7.53 14.82
C THR A 172 12.03 -6.54 15.91
N LEU A 173 12.63 -5.40 15.54
CA LEU A 173 13.10 -4.40 16.50
C LEU A 173 12.00 -3.42 16.92
N TRP A 174 11.24 -2.91 15.96
CA TRP A 174 10.09 -2.04 16.21
C TRP A 174 9.14 -2.02 15.01
N GLU A 175 7.89 -1.65 15.28
CA GLU A 175 6.86 -1.37 14.29
C GLU A 175 6.29 0.04 14.50
N ALA A 176 6.11 0.78 13.41
CA ALA A 176 5.50 2.10 13.39
C ALA A 176 4.30 2.08 12.44
N GLY A 177 3.10 2.36 12.97
CA GLY A 177 1.89 2.39 12.17
C GLY A 177 1.91 3.49 11.11
N ILE A 178 1.37 3.18 9.94
CA ILE A 178 1.14 4.11 8.84
C ILE A 178 -0.38 4.31 8.77
N PRO A 179 -0.91 5.52 9.03
CA PRO A 179 -2.34 5.75 9.08
C PRO A 179 -2.92 5.91 7.65
N SER A 180 -2.86 4.82 6.89
CA SER A 180 -3.44 4.64 5.57
C SER A 180 -4.00 3.22 5.44
N HIS A 181 -5.00 3.02 4.59
CA HIS A 181 -5.63 1.72 4.35
C HIS A 181 -5.39 1.15 2.95
N GLY A 182 -4.88 1.96 2.02
CA GLY A 182 -4.59 1.54 0.66
C GLY A 182 -3.87 2.62 -0.13
N GLY A 183 -3.52 2.33 -1.36
CA GLY A 183 -2.82 3.27 -2.23
C GLY A 183 -1.30 3.23 -2.12
N PHE A 184 -0.71 2.22 -1.48
CA PHE A 184 0.75 2.17 -1.31
C PHE A 184 1.46 2.19 -2.66
N ASN A 185 2.49 3.03 -2.80
CA ASN A 185 3.23 3.21 -4.03
C ASN A 185 4.68 2.73 -3.90
N ASN A 186 5.46 3.40 -3.06
CA ASN A 186 6.88 3.13 -2.90
C ASN A 186 7.42 3.43 -1.49
N LEU A 187 8.62 2.94 -1.23
CA LEU A 187 9.38 3.14 -0.01
C LEU A 187 10.78 3.63 -0.38
N THR A 188 11.23 4.71 0.25
CA THR A 188 12.56 5.28 0.00
C THR A 188 13.24 5.67 1.30
N LEU A 189 14.57 5.61 1.34
CA LEU A 189 15.39 6.16 2.42
C LEU A 189 15.93 7.50 1.95
N GLU A 190 15.53 8.56 2.63
CA GLU A 190 15.88 9.93 2.27
C GLU A 190 16.65 10.61 3.41
N LYS A 191 17.17 11.80 3.11
CA LYS A 191 17.89 12.62 4.06
C LYS A 191 17.31 14.03 4.04
N TRP A 192 16.87 14.49 5.19
CA TRP A 192 16.36 15.84 5.33
C TRP A 192 17.53 16.82 5.36
N GLU A 193 17.72 17.53 4.25
CA GLU A 193 18.92 18.33 4.01
C GLU A 193 19.19 19.40 5.08
N LYS A 194 18.12 20.01 5.64
CA LYS A 194 18.25 21.08 6.64
C LYS A 194 18.95 20.62 7.93
N LYS A 195 18.62 19.43 8.43
CA LYS A 195 19.22 18.86 9.68
C LYS A 195 20.17 17.70 9.41
N LYS A 196 20.38 17.33 8.14
CA LYS A 196 21.12 16.12 7.72
C LYS A 196 20.57 14.84 8.36
N MET A 197 19.28 14.81 8.65
CA MET A 197 18.63 13.72 9.37
C MET A 197 18.07 12.67 8.41
N PRO A 198 18.42 11.38 8.53
CA PRO A 198 17.83 10.34 7.71
C PRO A 198 16.38 10.04 8.12
N TYR A 199 15.54 9.71 7.15
CA TYR A 199 14.18 9.25 7.36
C TYR A 199 13.76 8.26 6.28
N VAL A 200 12.83 7.37 6.61
CA VAL A 200 12.18 6.52 5.61
C VAL A 200 10.88 7.18 5.17
N LYS A 201 10.67 7.31 3.86
CA LYS A 201 9.44 7.85 3.27
C LYS A 201 8.63 6.71 2.66
N ALA A 202 7.42 6.52 3.17
CA ALA A 202 6.43 5.64 2.56
C ALA A 202 5.41 6.50 1.80
N ASN A 203 5.38 6.36 0.48
CA ASN A 203 4.52 7.13 -0.42
C ASN A 203 3.24 6.34 -0.73
N PHE A 204 2.12 7.06 -0.70
CA PHE A 204 0.79 6.54 -1.01
C PHE A 204 0.11 7.48 -2.00
N HIS A 205 -0.55 6.91 -3.00
CA HIS A 205 -1.42 7.64 -3.92
C HIS A 205 -2.62 8.23 -3.18
N TYR A 206 -3.13 9.35 -3.67
CA TYR A 206 -4.39 9.94 -3.24
C TYR A 206 -5.28 10.23 -4.45
N ALA A 207 -6.12 9.25 -4.80
CA ALA A 207 -6.95 9.36 -5.99
C ALA A 207 -8.20 10.23 -5.83
N GLN A 208 -8.66 10.51 -4.61
CA GLN A 208 -9.81 11.40 -4.36
C GLN A 208 -9.62 12.83 -4.91
N GLY A 209 -8.39 13.35 -4.89
CA GLY A 209 -8.09 14.73 -5.28
C GLY A 209 -6.87 14.89 -6.18
N ILE A 210 -6.40 13.80 -6.80
CA ILE A 210 -5.17 13.70 -7.58
C ILE A 210 -3.96 14.26 -6.80
N GLY A 211 -3.25 13.36 -6.12
CA GLY A 211 -2.07 13.72 -5.35
C GLY A 211 -1.43 12.51 -4.69
N HIS A 212 -0.66 12.76 -3.63
CA HIS A 212 -0.06 11.73 -2.80
C HIS A 212 0.10 12.16 -1.34
N PHE A 213 0.22 11.16 -0.49
CA PHE A 213 0.62 11.26 0.91
C PHE A 213 2.01 10.65 1.08
N ASP A 214 2.87 11.35 1.82
CA ASP A 214 4.18 10.88 2.22
C ASP A 214 4.23 10.75 3.74
N TYR A 215 4.31 9.52 4.23
CA TYR A 215 4.54 9.22 5.64
C TYR A 215 6.05 9.15 5.88
N ASN A 216 6.60 10.21 6.48
CA ASN A 216 8.04 10.36 6.70
C ASN A 216 8.42 9.96 8.13
N PHE A 217 9.24 8.93 8.26
CA PHE A 217 9.67 8.32 9.51
C PHE A 217 11.08 8.76 9.87
N PHE A 218 11.20 9.82 10.67
CA PHE A 218 12.46 10.45 11.05
C PHE A 218 13.17 9.72 12.18
N PHE A 219 14.46 9.44 12.00
CA PHE A 219 15.30 8.77 13.00
C PHE A 219 15.92 9.76 14.00
N VAL A 220 15.08 10.57 14.65
CA VAL A 220 15.48 11.65 15.58
C VAL A 220 16.36 11.12 16.72
N ASP A 221 16.02 9.95 17.27
CA ASP A 221 16.75 9.29 18.36
C ASP A 221 17.57 8.08 17.87
N GLY A 222 17.86 8.02 16.56
CA GLY A 222 18.58 6.94 15.91
C GLY A 222 17.66 5.82 15.37
N MET A 223 18.19 5.06 14.41
CA MET A 223 17.44 4.08 13.62
C MET A 223 16.84 2.92 14.46
N LEU A 224 17.50 2.53 15.54
CA LEU A 224 17.07 1.41 16.39
C LEU A 224 15.93 1.79 17.35
N LYS A 225 15.59 3.08 17.44
CA LYS A 225 14.43 3.58 18.20
C LYS A 225 13.27 3.81 17.24
N LYS A 226 12.05 3.75 17.78
CA LYS A 226 10.84 4.01 17.00
C LYS A 226 10.93 5.41 16.38
N PRO A 227 10.75 5.54 15.05
CA PRO A 227 10.90 6.83 14.37
C PRO A 227 9.77 7.79 14.69
N HIS A 228 10.04 9.07 14.49
CA HIS A 228 9.06 10.15 14.57
C HIS A 228 8.33 10.29 13.23
N LEU A 229 7.01 10.18 13.23
CA LEU A 229 6.20 10.28 12.03
C LEU A 229 5.82 11.75 11.72
N LEU A 230 6.06 12.17 10.49
CA LEU A 230 5.51 13.39 9.91
C LEU A 230 4.85 13.07 8.57
N LEU A 231 3.55 13.36 8.46
CA LEU A 231 2.84 13.30 7.18
C LEU A 231 3.05 14.59 6.40
N THR A 232 3.49 14.47 5.15
CA THR A 232 3.40 15.49 4.11
C THR A 232 2.48 15.05 2.98
N TYR A 233 2.03 15.99 2.16
CA TYR A 233 1.18 15.69 1.04
C TYR A 233 1.23 16.80 0.00
N GLU A 234 0.90 16.42 -1.22
CA GLU A 234 0.75 17.35 -2.33
C GLU A 234 -0.33 16.85 -3.28
N GLY A 235 -1.24 17.76 -3.63
CA GLY A 235 -2.23 17.57 -4.67
C GLY A 235 -2.68 18.91 -5.23
N ILE A 236 -3.82 18.90 -5.92
CA ILE A 236 -4.28 20.06 -6.71
C ILE A 236 -4.54 21.31 -5.84
N ASN A 237 -5.20 21.17 -4.69
CA ASN A 237 -5.61 22.28 -3.82
C ASN A 237 -5.27 22.05 -2.33
N PHE A 238 -4.29 21.20 -2.06
CA PHE A 238 -3.77 20.97 -0.73
C PHE A 238 -2.28 20.65 -0.80
N LYS A 239 -1.51 21.20 0.13
CA LYS A 239 -0.07 20.97 0.21
C LYS A 239 0.40 21.11 1.64
N ARG A 240 1.28 20.20 2.05
CA ARG A 240 2.00 20.25 3.31
C ARG A 240 3.44 19.87 3.06
N ILE A 241 4.36 20.74 3.48
CA ILE A 241 5.80 20.54 3.29
C ILE A 241 6.52 20.55 4.63
N MET A 242 7.61 19.79 4.71
CA MET A 242 8.49 19.78 5.89
C MET A 242 9.25 21.10 6.02
N THR A 243 9.45 21.56 7.25
CA THR A 243 10.26 22.74 7.54
C THR A 243 11.00 22.58 8.87
N ASP A 244 11.91 23.52 9.12
CA ASP A 244 12.58 23.72 10.41
C ASP A 244 12.13 25.10 10.87
N ALA A 245 11.17 25.16 11.81
CA ALA A 245 10.55 26.42 12.21
C ALA A 245 11.09 26.94 13.55
N ASN A 246 11.46 26.04 14.46
CA ASN A 246 11.92 26.42 15.80
C ASN A 246 13.38 26.03 16.10
N GLY A 247 14.07 25.35 15.19
CA GLY A 247 15.46 24.95 15.38
C GLY A 247 15.66 23.70 16.22
N ASP A 248 14.60 23.03 16.70
CA ASP A 248 14.74 21.82 17.51
C ASP A 248 15.13 20.58 16.67
N LYS A 249 15.12 19.40 17.29
CA LYS A 249 15.51 18.14 16.64
C LYS A 249 14.39 17.50 15.82
N TYR A 250 13.14 17.90 16.03
CA TYR A 250 11.97 17.34 15.38
C TYR A 250 11.67 18.09 14.07
N PRO A 251 11.13 17.40 13.06
CA PRO A 251 10.70 18.04 11.84
C PRO A 251 9.37 18.78 12.08
N ASP A 252 9.28 20.01 11.60
CA ASP A 252 8.05 20.81 11.59
C ASP A 252 7.40 20.77 10.20
N TYR A 253 6.23 21.40 10.04
CA TYR A 253 5.64 21.54 8.71
C TYR A 253 4.92 22.87 8.47
N ILE A 254 4.74 23.18 7.19
CA ILE A 254 3.90 24.27 6.71
C ILE A 254 2.75 23.64 5.93
N GLU A 255 1.52 24.01 6.29
CA GLU A 255 0.30 23.62 5.60
C GLU A 255 -0.23 24.82 4.81
N PHE A 256 -0.42 24.65 3.50
CA PHE A 256 -0.96 25.67 2.62
C PHE A 256 -2.48 25.57 2.55
N LYS A 257 -3.14 26.73 2.53
CA LYS A 257 -4.57 26.88 2.29
C LYS A 257 -4.77 27.46 0.91
N TYR A 258 -5.67 26.85 0.16
CA TYR A 258 -5.96 27.23 -1.20
C TYR A 258 -7.38 27.78 -1.30
N LEU A 259 -7.56 28.75 -2.20
CA LEU A 259 -8.86 29.17 -2.70
C LEU A 259 -9.02 28.61 -4.10
N ASP A 260 -10.02 27.77 -4.26
CA ASP A 260 -10.46 27.22 -5.55
C ASP A 260 -11.73 27.95 -5.98
N THR A 261 -11.67 28.65 -7.11
CA THR A 261 -12.82 29.36 -7.67
C THR A 261 -13.46 28.63 -8.85
N GLY A 262 -13.08 27.37 -9.11
CA GLY A 262 -13.46 26.59 -10.29
C GLY A 262 -12.70 26.95 -11.57
N GLU A 263 -12.34 28.23 -11.74
CA GLU A 263 -11.51 28.70 -12.87
C GLU A 263 -10.02 28.71 -12.54
N ARG A 264 -9.67 28.88 -11.27
CA ARG A 264 -8.28 28.97 -10.80
C ARG A 264 -8.14 28.47 -9.37
N ILE A 265 -6.94 27.98 -9.09
CA ILE A 265 -6.51 27.59 -7.75
C ILE A 265 -5.36 28.50 -7.35
N THR A 266 -5.50 29.16 -6.20
CA THR A 266 -4.51 30.10 -5.69
C THR A 266 -4.21 29.82 -4.23
N VAL A 267 -2.95 30.01 -3.82
CA VAL A 267 -2.58 29.93 -2.40
C VAL A 267 -3.17 31.16 -1.70
N LEU A 268 -4.07 30.92 -0.75
CA LEU A 268 -4.69 31.95 0.08
C LEU A 268 -3.82 32.28 1.29
N ASP A 269 -3.27 31.24 1.93
CA ASP A 269 -2.51 31.37 3.18
C ASP A 269 -1.59 30.16 3.38
N SER A 270 -0.69 30.25 4.35
CA SER A 270 0.10 29.13 4.85
C SER A 270 0.26 29.22 6.36
N VAL A 271 0.23 28.07 7.03
CA VAL A 271 0.27 28.00 8.48
C VAL A 271 1.38 27.04 8.90
N THR A 272 2.26 27.50 9.77
CA THR A 272 3.33 26.68 10.33
C THR A 272 2.84 25.95 11.58
N PHE A 273 3.21 24.68 11.67
CA PHE A 273 2.93 23.81 12.79
C PHE A 273 4.24 23.31 13.39
N ILE A 274 4.37 23.43 14.70
CA ILE A 274 5.59 23.09 15.45
C ILE A 274 5.32 21.88 16.33
N TRP A 275 6.21 20.90 16.31
CA TRP A 275 6.11 19.75 17.21
C TRP A 275 6.35 20.16 18.67
N LYS A 276 5.50 19.67 19.57
CA LYS A 276 5.71 19.77 21.01
C LYS A 276 5.08 18.58 21.72
N ASP A 277 5.93 17.83 22.42
CA ASP A 277 5.60 16.65 23.21
C ASP A 277 4.92 15.53 22.41
N THR A 278 3.61 15.64 22.15
CA THR A 278 2.79 14.64 21.45
C THR A 278 1.97 15.21 20.29
N CYS A 279 2.05 16.52 20.07
CA CYS A 279 1.19 17.23 19.11
C CYS A 279 1.98 18.24 18.29
N TYR A 280 1.51 18.47 17.07
CA TYR A 280 1.87 19.65 16.29
C TYR A 280 0.92 20.80 16.58
N PHE A 281 1.45 21.94 17.00
CA PHE A 281 0.68 23.14 17.33
C PHE A 281 0.78 24.18 16.23
N ASN A 282 -0.37 24.73 15.82
CA ASN A 282 -0.42 25.87 14.92
C ASN A 282 0.18 27.11 15.59
N THR A 283 1.17 27.72 14.95
CA THR A 283 1.90 28.92 15.40
C THR A 283 1.01 30.17 15.55
N ARG A 284 -0.10 30.26 14.83
CA ARG A 284 -1.04 31.38 14.85
C ARG A 284 -2.23 31.14 15.79
N ASN A 285 -2.63 29.89 15.98
CA ASN A 285 -3.74 29.51 16.86
C ASN A 285 -3.47 28.16 17.56
N PRO A 286 -2.92 28.17 18.78
CA PRO A 286 -2.54 26.95 19.51
C PRO A 286 -3.71 25.99 19.81
N LYS A 287 -4.97 26.44 19.73
CA LYS A 287 -6.13 25.54 19.89
C LYS A 287 -6.30 24.58 18.71
N GLN A 288 -5.69 24.90 17.57
CA GLN A 288 -5.62 24.00 16.42
C GLN A 288 -4.32 23.19 16.48
N PHE A 289 -4.45 21.92 16.86
CA PHE A 289 -3.33 20.98 16.92
C PHE A 289 -3.65 19.67 16.20
N ARG A 290 -2.62 18.83 16.02
CA ARG A 290 -2.72 17.50 15.39
C ARG A 290 -1.92 16.48 16.20
N TYR A 291 -2.54 15.35 16.53
CA TYR A 291 -1.87 14.19 17.12
C TYR A 291 -1.11 13.41 16.06
N TYR A 292 0.03 12.84 16.45
CA TYR A 292 0.84 11.91 15.66
C TYR A 292 1.41 10.81 16.54
#